data_AF-A0AA89C4F7-F1
#
_entry.id   AF-A0AA89C4F7-F1
#
_cell.length_a   1.000
_cell.length_b   1.000
_cell.length_c   1.000
_cell.angle_alpha   90.00
_cell.angle_beta   90.00
_cell.angle_gamma   90.00
#
_symmetry.space_group_name_H-M   'P 1'
#
loop_
_entity.id
_entity.type
_entity.pdbx_description
1 polymer ?
#
loop_
_entity_poly.entity_id
_entity_poly.type
_entity_poly.pdbx_seq_one_letter_code
_entity_poly.pdbx_strand_id
1 'polypeptide(L)'
;MTCVMLKHRKCDNVGSIEDAAEEKKKSKEMKEFSQNLQNMKTSLEKLCKNRTENLKTFENDIKNMRADVETLFKQLSDHLNKLKTNIMSEISKVEKELKPEIENEHFEMKCRIPAVENDLSLFETNMKHAPPAQFIQAMEKLEKQKEILDRFLGDQSQNLREIRITFKANEKLLELSRGIQECGEVKVSRIENNQLQHFETSKVNMLTAVPSLTSEVNTGFHVRGIAL
;
A
#
# COMPACT_ATOMS: atom_id res chain seq x y z
N MET A 1 -50.48 -37.15 56.31
CA MET A 1 -51.42 -38.29 56.38
C MET A 1 -52.90 -37.90 56.25
N THR A 2 -53.34 -36.74 56.75
CA THR A 2 -54.76 -36.30 56.70
C THR A 2 -55.38 -36.27 55.29
N CYS A 3 -54.62 -35.88 54.26
CA CYS A 3 -55.12 -35.87 52.87
C CYS A 3 -55.37 -37.30 52.32
N VAL A 4 -54.46 -38.24 52.61
CA VAL A 4 -54.59 -39.65 52.17
C VAL A 4 -55.80 -40.30 52.83
N MET A 5 -55.98 -40.10 54.14
CA MET A 5 -57.10 -40.69 54.89
C MET A 5 -58.46 -40.07 54.55
N LEU A 6 -58.52 -38.79 54.16
CA LEU A 6 -59.79 -38.07 53.94
C LEU A 6 -60.19 -37.94 52.46
N LYS A 7 -59.24 -37.67 51.56
CA LYS A 7 -59.50 -37.33 50.15
C LYS A 7 -59.06 -38.40 49.15
N HIS A 8 -58.07 -39.22 49.50
CA HIS A 8 -57.52 -40.27 48.63
C HIS A 8 -57.70 -41.68 49.20
N ARG A 9 -58.67 -41.89 50.11
CA ARG A 9 -58.86 -43.17 50.82
C ARG A 9 -59.18 -44.36 49.90
N LYS A 10 -59.67 -44.08 48.69
CA LYS A 10 -60.00 -45.08 47.64
C LYS A 10 -58.95 -45.09 46.50
N CYS A 11 -57.85 -44.36 46.64
CA CYS A 11 -56.78 -44.41 45.67
C CYS A 11 -55.90 -45.61 45.99
N ASP A 12 -55.82 -46.56 45.05
CA ASP A 12 -55.05 -47.79 45.22
C ASP A 12 -53.54 -47.56 45.01
N ASN A 13 -53.16 -46.37 44.56
CA ASN A 13 -51.80 -46.02 44.16
C ASN A 13 -51.21 -44.95 45.09
N VAL A 14 -51.14 -45.24 46.39
CA VAL A 14 -50.53 -44.38 47.42
C VAL A 14 -49.33 -45.10 48.03
N GLY A 15 -48.12 -44.69 47.65
CA GLY A 15 -46.86 -45.23 48.16
C GLY A 15 -46.08 -44.24 49.02
N SER A 16 -44.94 -44.68 49.55
CA SER A 16 -43.99 -43.78 50.20
C SER A 16 -43.33 -42.87 49.16
N ILE A 17 -42.82 -41.70 49.58
CA ILE A 17 -42.13 -40.79 48.67
C ILE A 17 -40.79 -41.39 48.22
N GLU A 18 -40.19 -42.23 49.06
CA GLU A 18 -38.98 -42.98 48.79
C GLU A 18 -39.18 -43.98 47.64
N ASP A 19 -40.28 -44.74 47.66
CA ASP A 19 -40.61 -45.71 46.60
C ASP A 19 -40.88 -45.01 45.26
N ALA A 20 -41.65 -43.91 45.29
CA ALA A 20 -41.95 -43.12 44.10
C ALA A 20 -40.69 -42.48 43.50
N ALA A 21 -39.76 -42.00 44.34
CA ALA A 21 -38.49 -41.44 43.89
C ALA A 21 -37.59 -42.52 43.26
N GLU A 22 -37.56 -43.73 43.84
CA GLU A 22 -36.75 -44.84 43.34
C GLU A 22 -37.31 -45.41 42.02
N GLU A 23 -38.64 -45.51 41.89
CA GLU A 23 -39.31 -45.86 40.64
C GLU A 23 -39.03 -44.82 39.55
N LYS A 24 -39.11 -43.52 39.87
CA LYS A 24 -38.78 -42.45 38.92
C LYS A 24 -37.31 -42.46 38.51
N LYS A 25 -36.37 -42.73 39.43
CA LYS A 25 -34.93 -42.89 39.10
C LYS A 25 -34.67 -44.04 38.14
N LYS A 26 -35.40 -45.16 38.30
CA LYS A 26 -35.26 -46.36 37.45
C LYS A 26 -36.05 -46.27 36.14
N SER A 27 -36.98 -45.31 36.05
CA SER A 27 -37.84 -45.11 34.88
C SER A 27 -37.04 -44.91 33.58
N LYS A 28 -37.62 -45.35 32.47
CA LYS A 28 -37.08 -45.16 31.12
C LYS A 28 -36.86 -43.69 30.81
N GLU A 29 -37.81 -42.84 31.21
CA GLU A 29 -37.78 -41.39 31.02
C GLU A 29 -36.54 -40.75 31.65
N MET A 30 -36.19 -41.14 32.89
CA MET A 30 -35.02 -40.59 33.57
C MET A 30 -33.71 -41.06 32.95
N LYS A 31 -33.65 -42.31 32.48
CA LYS A 31 -32.51 -42.83 31.72
C LYS A 31 -32.34 -42.10 30.38
N GLU A 32 -33.42 -41.87 29.64
CA GLU A 32 -33.44 -41.10 28.40
C GLU A 32 -33.00 -39.64 28.65
N PHE A 33 -33.50 -39.01 29.72
CA PHE A 33 -33.08 -37.66 30.10
C PHE A 33 -31.58 -37.60 30.42
N SER A 34 -31.05 -38.55 31.20
CA SER A 34 -29.61 -38.63 31.50
C SER A 34 -28.77 -38.83 30.24
N GLN A 35 -29.21 -39.70 29.32
CA GLN A 35 -28.53 -39.91 28.04
C GLN A 35 -28.55 -38.65 27.17
N ASN A 36 -29.67 -37.93 27.14
CA ASN A 36 -29.80 -36.68 26.40
C ASN A 36 -28.84 -35.61 26.93
N LEU A 37 -28.73 -35.47 28.26
CA LEU A 37 -27.74 -34.56 28.87
C LEU A 37 -26.31 -34.94 28.53
N GLN A 38 -25.98 -36.23 28.50
CA GLN A 38 -24.65 -36.70 28.12
C GLN A 38 -24.35 -36.40 26.63
N ASN A 39 -25.32 -36.62 25.75
CA ASN A 39 -25.21 -36.30 24.33
C ASN A 39 -25.04 -34.78 24.10
N MET A 40 -25.80 -33.95 24.84
CA MET A 40 -25.67 -32.50 24.82
C MET A 40 -24.27 -32.06 25.27
N LYS A 41 -23.76 -32.63 26.36
CA LYS A 41 -22.40 -32.36 26.85
C LYS A 41 -21.34 -32.66 25.78
N THR A 42 -21.37 -33.85 25.19
CA THR A 42 -20.41 -34.22 24.13
C THR A 42 -20.52 -33.32 22.90
N SER A 43 -21.73 -32.88 22.56
CA SER A 43 -21.95 -31.95 21.44
C SER A 43 -21.38 -30.55 21.74
N LEU A 44 -21.57 -30.05 22.96
CA LEU A 44 -20.97 -28.80 23.41
C LEU A 44 -19.44 -28.88 23.42
N GLU A 45 -18.86 -29.99 23.86
CA GLU A 45 -17.40 -30.20 23.83
C GLU A 45 -16.85 -30.17 22.39
N LYS A 46 -17.54 -30.77 21.42
CA LYS A 46 -17.17 -30.72 19.99
C LYS A 46 -17.28 -29.30 19.44
N LEU A 47 -18.35 -28.56 19.77
CA LEU A 47 -18.54 -27.17 19.38
C LEU A 47 -17.42 -26.27 19.92
N CYS A 48 -17.07 -26.43 21.19
CA CYS A 48 -15.97 -25.69 21.81
C CYS A 48 -14.65 -25.96 21.09
N LYS A 49 -14.31 -27.24 20.83
CA LYS A 49 -13.10 -27.61 20.08
C LYS A 49 -13.07 -26.97 18.69
N ASN A 50 -14.16 -27.08 17.93
CA ASN A 50 -14.25 -26.47 16.61
C ASN A 50 -14.08 -24.94 16.66
N ARG A 51 -14.68 -24.26 17.65
CA ARG A 51 -14.52 -22.81 17.80
C ARG A 51 -13.11 -22.41 18.18
N THR A 52 -12.43 -23.18 19.04
CA THR A 52 -11.03 -22.95 19.36
C THR A 52 -10.12 -23.10 18.13
N GLU A 53 -10.33 -24.12 17.31
CA GLU A 53 -9.57 -24.32 16.07
C GLU A 53 -9.83 -23.22 15.04
N ASN A 54 -11.10 -22.82 14.86
CA ASN A 54 -11.46 -21.72 13.97
C ASN A 54 -10.83 -20.40 14.42
N LEU A 55 -10.80 -20.11 15.73
CA LEU A 55 -10.17 -18.90 16.26
C LEU A 55 -8.67 -18.87 15.96
N LYS A 56 -7.96 -19.99 16.17
CA LYS A 56 -6.53 -20.10 15.83
C LYS A 56 -6.27 -19.86 14.34
N THR A 57 -7.10 -20.44 13.49
CA THR A 57 -6.99 -20.27 12.03
C THR A 57 -7.23 -18.81 11.64
N PHE A 58 -8.29 -18.21 12.19
CA PHE A 58 -8.62 -16.79 11.97
C PHE A 58 -7.48 -15.86 12.40
N GLU A 59 -6.89 -16.06 13.58
CA GLU A 59 -5.75 -15.27 14.05
C GLU A 59 -4.54 -15.40 13.12
N ASN A 60 -4.27 -16.62 12.64
CA ASN A 60 -3.17 -16.87 11.71
C ASN A 60 -3.43 -16.20 10.34
N ASP A 61 -4.65 -16.26 9.83
CA ASP A 61 -5.03 -15.63 8.56
C ASP A 61 -4.87 -14.11 8.65
N ILE A 62 -5.32 -13.48 9.74
CA ILE A 62 -5.11 -12.04 9.99
C ILE A 62 -3.62 -11.70 10.03
N LYS A 63 -2.82 -12.51 10.73
CA LYS A 63 -1.37 -12.30 10.81
C LYS A 63 -0.70 -12.38 9.44
N ASN A 64 -1.07 -13.38 8.63
CA ASN A 64 -0.51 -13.57 7.30
C ASN A 64 -0.92 -12.44 6.37
N MET A 65 -2.21 -12.04 6.35
CA MET A 65 -2.67 -10.91 5.55
C MET A 65 -1.91 -9.61 5.89
N ARG A 66 -1.61 -9.34 7.16
CA ARG A 66 -0.79 -8.18 7.54
C ARG A 66 0.63 -8.27 6.97
N ALA A 67 1.27 -9.42 7.08
CA ALA A 67 2.62 -9.63 6.56
C ALA A 67 2.67 -9.51 5.01
N ASP A 68 1.64 -9.99 4.32
CA ASP A 68 1.52 -9.87 2.86
C ASP A 68 1.39 -8.41 2.44
N VAL A 69 0.53 -7.65 3.13
CA VAL A 69 0.38 -6.20 2.90
C VAL A 69 1.71 -5.48 3.10
N GLU A 70 2.39 -5.71 4.23
CA GLU A 70 3.70 -5.10 4.51
C GLU A 70 4.74 -5.44 3.43
N THR A 71 4.78 -6.69 2.99
CA THR A 71 5.70 -7.17 1.96
C THR A 71 5.44 -6.48 0.62
N LEU A 72 4.17 -6.38 0.21
CA LEU A 72 3.78 -5.69 -1.03
C LEU A 72 4.16 -4.21 -1.01
N PHE A 73 3.90 -3.51 0.10
CA PHE A 73 4.29 -2.10 0.23
C PHE A 73 5.80 -1.88 0.20
N LYS A 74 6.57 -2.80 0.80
CA LYS A 74 8.03 -2.77 0.73
C LYS A 74 8.51 -2.96 -0.71
N GLN A 75 8.01 -3.97 -1.42
CA GLN A 75 8.36 -4.22 -2.82
C GLN A 75 8.01 -3.03 -3.71
N LEU A 76 6.82 -2.45 -3.55
CA LEU A 76 6.40 -1.26 -4.29
C LEU A 76 7.38 -0.08 -4.06
N SER A 77 7.73 0.17 -2.80
CA SER A 77 8.67 1.22 -2.43
C SER A 77 10.05 1.00 -3.05
N ASP A 78 10.56 -0.23 -3.01
CA ASP A 78 11.86 -0.60 -3.60
C ASP A 78 11.86 -0.39 -5.12
N HIS A 79 10.78 -0.78 -5.81
CA HIS A 79 10.63 -0.56 -7.25
C HIS A 79 10.57 0.94 -7.61
N LEU A 80 9.80 1.73 -6.86
CA LEU A 80 9.72 3.18 -7.05
C LEU A 80 11.07 3.87 -6.81
N ASN A 81 11.79 3.47 -5.76
CA ASN A 81 13.12 3.99 -5.47
C ASN A 81 14.14 3.65 -6.56
N LYS A 82 14.05 2.44 -7.13
CA LYS A 82 14.90 2.03 -8.26
C LYS A 82 14.59 2.86 -9.50
N LEU A 83 13.31 3.09 -9.82
CA LEU A 83 12.91 3.96 -10.94
C LEU A 83 13.40 5.38 -10.77
N LYS A 84 13.23 5.96 -9.56
CA LYS A 84 13.76 7.29 -9.23
C LYS A 84 15.27 7.36 -9.43
N THR A 85 16.01 6.40 -8.88
CA THR A 85 17.47 6.35 -9.01
C THR A 85 17.92 6.27 -10.47
N ASN A 86 17.23 5.49 -11.30
CA ASN A 86 17.53 5.39 -12.72
C ASN A 86 17.32 6.73 -13.45
N ILE A 87 16.18 7.38 -13.24
CA ILE A 87 15.89 8.70 -13.86
C ILE A 87 16.93 9.74 -13.41
N MET A 88 17.25 9.78 -12.12
CA MET A 88 18.28 10.68 -11.60
C MET A 88 19.66 10.40 -12.22
N SER A 89 20.01 9.13 -12.42
CA SER A 89 21.24 8.75 -13.09
C SER A 89 21.28 9.21 -14.55
N GLU A 90 20.15 9.15 -15.27
CA GLU A 90 20.07 9.65 -16.65
C GLU A 90 20.24 11.17 -16.70
N ILE A 91 19.58 11.91 -15.80
CA ILE A 91 19.77 13.36 -15.66
C ILE A 91 21.24 13.69 -15.39
N SER A 92 21.89 12.99 -14.44
CA SER A 92 23.30 13.21 -14.13
C SER A 92 24.24 12.86 -15.29
N LYS A 93 23.89 11.90 -16.15
CA LYS A 93 24.68 11.61 -17.37
C LYS A 93 24.59 12.77 -18.36
N VAL A 94 23.37 13.25 -18.63
CA VAL A 94 23.15 14.41 -19.50
C VAL A 94 23.90 15.64 -18.98
N GLU A 95 23.86 15.89 -17.67
CA GLU A 95 24.62 16.98 -17.05
C GLU A 95 26.13 16.81 -17.26
N LYS A 96 26.68 15.61 -17.03
CA LYS A 96 28.11 15.33 -17.18
C LYS A 96 28.59 15.42 -18.63
N GLU A 97 27.73 15.13 -19.59
CA GLU A 97 28.05 15.19 -21.02
C GLU A 97 27.99 16.63 -21.54
N LEU A 98 26.92 17.36 -21.25
CA LEU A 98 26.68 18.69 -21.85
C LEU A 98 27.38 19.82 -21.10
N LYS A 99 27.55 19.71 -19.78
CA LYS A 99 28.14 20.81 -18.99
C LYS A 99 29.57 21.14 -19.41
N PRO A 100 30.50 20.18 -19.58
CA PRO A 100 31.86 20.49 -20.00
C PRO A 100 31.94 21.09 -21.40
N GLU A 101 31.06 20.67 -22.32
CA GLU A 101 30.96 21.22 -23.67
C GLU A 101 30.59 22.71 -23.62
N ILE A 102 29.51 23.04 -22.91
CA ILE A 102 29.07 24.44 -22.71
C ILE A 102 30.14 25.26 -21.98
N GLU A 103 30.78 24.70 -20.95
CA GLU A 103 31.86 25.37 -20.22
C GLU A 103 33.07 25.67 -21.10
N ASN A 104 33.43 24.76 -22.01
CA ASN A 104 34.52 24.96 -22.96
C ASN A 104 34.17 26.05 -23.98
N GLU A 105 32.97 26.00 -24.58
CA GLU A 105 32.50 27.04 -25.51
C GLU A 105 32.51 28.42 -24.86
N HIS A 106 31.96 28.52 -23.63
CA HIS A 106 32.00 29.74 -22.85
C HIS A 106 33.42 30.22 -22.56
N PHE A 107 34.33 29.31 -22.20
CA PHE A 107 35.72 29.63 -21.93
C PHE A 107 36.44 30.17 -23.18
N GLU A 108 36.28 29.51 -24.33
CA GLU A 108 36.89 29.93 -25.60
C GLU A 108 36.44 31.34 -26.00
N MET A 109 35.14 31.62 -25.94
CA MET A 109 34.61 32.96 -26.20
C MET A 109 35.15 33.99 -25.20
N LYS A 110 35.16 33.65 -23.90
CA LYS A 110 35.64 34.53 -22.83
C LYS A 110 37.12 34.88 -22.98
N CYS A 111 37.96 33.95 -23.42
CA CYS A 111 39.39 34.21 -23.66
C CYS A 111 39.65 35.13 -24.85
N ARG A 112 38.72 35.27 -25.80
CA ARG A 112 38.86 36.15 -26.95
C ARG A 112 38.53 37.61 -26.62
N ILE A 113 37.68 37.87 -25.64
CA ILE A 113 37.27 39.23 -25.25
C ILE A 113 38.48 40.13 -24.94
N PRO A 114 39.45 39.75 -24.06
CA PRO A 114 40.59 40.61 -23.76
C PRO A 114 41.52 40.86 -24.96
N ALA A 115 41.60 39.90 -25.90
CA ALA A 115 42.39 40.09 -27.12
C ALA A 115 41.77 41.18 -27.99
N VAL A 116 40.44 41.19 -28.14
CA VAL A 116 39.71 42.22 -28.88
C VAL A 116 39.79 43.57 -28.17
N GLU A 117 39.69 43.60 -26.84
CA GLU A 117 39.85 44.83 -26.05
C GLU A 117 41.26 45.43 -26.22
N ASN A 118 42.30 44.60 -26.25
CA ASN A 118 43.67 45.04 -26.51
C ASN A 118 43.84 45.57 -27.94
N ASP A 119 43.30 44.87 -28.94
CA ASP A 119 43.34 45.30 -30.34
C ASP A 119 42.62 46.63 -30.53
N LEU A 120 41.49 46.84 -29.85
CA LEU A 120 40.76 48.10 -29.82
C LEU A 120 41.58 49.23 -29.17
N SER A 121 42.19 48.97 -28.00
CA SER A 121 43.05 49.94 -27.32
C SER A 121 44.27 50.33 -28.16
N LEU A 122 44.87 49.36 -28.86
CA LEU A 122 45.98 49.58 -29.77
C LEU A 122 45.55 50.45 -30.96
N PHE A 123 44.40 50.17 -31.55
CA PHE A 123 43.81 50.97 -32.62
C PHE A 123 43.61 52.43 -32.17
N GLU A 124 42.95 52.66 -31.04
CA GLU A 124 42.69 54.00 -30.51
C GLU A 124 43.96 54.78 -30.19
N THR A 125 44.98 54.09 -29.65
CA THR A 125 46.27 54.71 -29.33
C THR A 125 47.02 55.11 -30.60
N ASN A 126 47.07 54.23 -31.60
CA ASN A 126 47.74 54.53 -32.87
C ASN A 126 47.02 55.63 -33.63
N MET A 127 45.68 55.64 -33.65
CA MET A 127 44.87 56.71 -34.25
C MET A 127 45.21 58.09 -33.70
N LYS A 128 45.48 58.20 -32.40
CA LYS A 128 45.73 59.50 -31.74
C LYS A 128 47.19 59.96 -31.83
N HIS A 129 48.14 59.03 -31.90
CA HIS A 129 49.54 59.35 -31.59
C HIS A 129 50.57 58.76 -32.55
N ALA A 130 50.22 57.81 -33.42
CA ALA A 130 51.20 57.16 -34.28
C ALA A 130 51.55 58.01 -35.52
N PRO A 131 52.84 58.10 -35.90
CA PRO A 131 53.25 58.63 -37.19
C PRO A 131 52.63 57.83 -38.36
N PRO A 132 52.38 58.43 -39.53
CA PRO A 132 51.64 57.80 -40.63
C PRO A 132 52.13 56.41 -41.03
N ALA A 133 53.45 56.19 -41.11
CA ALA A 133 54.01 54.90 -41.49
C ALA A 133 53.79 53.80 -40.42
N GLN A 134 53.88 54.15 -39.13
CA GLN A 134 53.62 53.21 -38.02
C GLN A 134 52.13 52.90 -37.89
N PHE A 135 51.29 53.90 -38.12
CA PHE A 135 49.84 53.74 -38.18
C PHE A 135 49.42 52.74 -39.26
N ILE A 136 49.91 52.89 -40.49
CA ILE A 136 49.63 51.96 -41.61
C ILE A 136 50.05 50.53 -41.25
N GLN A 137 51.26 50.35 -40.69
CA GLN A 137 51.73 49.02 -40.29
C GLN A 137 50.91 48.40 -39.16
N ALA A 138 50.42 49.20 -38.19
CA ALA A 138 49.54 48.73 -37.13
C ALA A 138 48.17 48.31 -37.70
N MET A 139 47.64 49.09 -38.64
CA MET A 139 46.38 48.78 -39.32
C MET A 139 46.43 47.46 -40.09
N GLU A 140 47.50 47.20 -40.85
CA GLU A 140 47.67 45.92 -41.57
C GLU A 140 47.67 44.70 -40.63
N LYS A 141 48.17 44.85 -39.40
CA LYS A 141 48.14 43.78 -38.38
C LYS A 141 46.74 43.59 -37.80
N LEU A 142 46.07 44.69 -37.46
CA LEU A 142 44.71 44.68 -36.92
C LEU A 142 43.70 44.12 -37.93
N GLU A 143 43.85 44.42 -39.23
CA GLU A 143 43.01 43.84 -40.29
C GLU A 143 43.14 42.32 -40.35
N LYS A 144 44.36 41.78 -40.24
CA LYS A 144 44.59 40.33 -40.17
C LYS A 144 43.99 39.70 -38.92
N GLN A 145 44.11 40.36 -37.77
CA GLN A 145 43.50 39.88 -36.51
C GLN A 145 41.98 39.88 -36.60
N LYS A 146 41.39 40.91 -37.21
CA LYS A 146 39.96 40.98 -37.49
C LYS A 146 39.49 39.84 -38.38
N GLU A 147 40.18 39.55 -39.49
CA GLU A 147 39.81 38.43 -40.38
C GLU A 147 39.86 37.06 -39.68
N ILE A 148 40.76 36.88 -38.72
CA ILE A 148 40.82 35.66 -37.90
C ILE A 148 39.62 35.60 -36.95
N LEU A 149 39.29 36.73 -36.29
CA LEU A 149 38.16 36.82 -35.38
C LEU A 149 36.82 36.64 -36.11
N ASP A 150 36.66 37.25 -37.28
CA ASP A 150 35.44 37.15 -38.10
C ASP A 150 35.18 35.70 -38.51
N ARG A 151 36.24 34.95 -38.90
CA ARG A 151 36.13 33.52 -39.18
C ARG A 151 35.74 32.73 -37.94
N PHE A 152 36.39 32.97 -36.80
CA PHE A 152 36.04 32.32 -35.54
C PHE A 152 34.58 32.60 -35.13
N LEU A 153 34.12 33.85 -35.21
CA LEU A 153 32.73 34.21 -34.89
C LEU A 153 31.75 33.58 -35.89
N GLY A 154 32.12 33.52 -37.16
CA GLY A 154 31.37 32.79 -38.19
C GLY A 154 31.20 31.32 -37.81
N ASP A 155 32.30 30.63 -37.49
CA ASP A 155 32.31 29.22 -37.09
C ASP A 155 31.50 29.01 -35.81
N GLN A 156 31.70 29.84 -34.78
CA GLN A 156 30.95 29.72 -33.52
C GLN A 156 29.47 29.97 -33.71
N SER A 157 29.07 31.01 -34.46
CA SER A 157 27.66 31.34 -34.69
C SER A 157 26.88 30.24 -35.41
N GLN A 158 27.54 29.46 -36.26
CA GLN A 158 26.93 28.33 -36.96
C GLN A 158 26.84 27.07 -36.08
N ASN A 159 27.70 26.96 -35.07
CA ASN A 159 27.80 25.77 -34.22
C ASN A 159 27.14 25.93 -32.85
N LEU A 160 26.93 27.17 -32.38
CA LEU A 160 26.32 27.45 -31.08
C LEU A 160 24.87 26.95 -31.06
N ARG A 161 24.55 26.07 -30.12
CA ARG A 161 23.21 25.51 -29.95
C ARG A 161 22.60 25.95 -28.65
N GLU A 162 21.32 26.32 -28.70
CA GLU A 162 20.54 26.47 -27.48
C GLU A 162 20.21 25.10 -26.92
N ILE A 163 20.75 24.78 -25.74
CA ILE A 163 20.50 23.52 -25.05
C ILE A 163 19.36 23.72 -24.04
N ARG A 164 18.24 23.03 -24.26
CA ARG A 164 17.09 23.00 -23.35
C ARG A 164 16.83 21.57 -22.88
N ILE A 165 16.75 21.38 -21.57
CA ILE A 165 16.48 20.08 -20.95
C ILE A 165 15.05 20.09 -20.40
N THR A 166 14.24 19.11 -20.80
CA THR A 166 12.86 18.97 -20.33
C THR A 166 12.58 17.54 -19.86
N PHE A 167 11.98 17.39 -18.69
CA PHE A 167 11.45 16.11 -18.24
C PHE A 167 9.96 15.98 -18.63
N LYS A 168 9.60 14.88 -19.26
CA LYS A 168 8.20 14.54 -19.59
C LYS A 168 7.87 13.18 -19.02
N ALA A 169 6.95 13.15 -18.05
CA ALA A 169 6.40 11.89 -17.55
C ALA A 169 5.69 11.14 -18.68
N ASN A 170 5.95 9.84 -18.80
CA ASN A 170 5.22 9.00 -19.74
C ASN A 170 3.85 8.59 -19.18
N GLU A 171 3.00 8.04 -20.03
CA GLU A 171 1.64 7.63 -19.67
C GLU A 171 1.62 6.62 -18.52
N LYS A 172 2.56 5.67 -18.49
CA LYS A 172 2.67 4.65 -17.43
C LYS A 172 2.90 5.25 -16.05
N LEU A 173 3.74 6.28 -15.94
CA LEU A 173 3.98 6.97 -14.66
C LEU A 173 2.74 7.74 -14.20
N LEU A 174 1.99 8.32 -15.13
CA LEU A 174 0.73 9.03 -14.86
C LEU A 174 -0.42 8.07 -14.51
N GLU A 175 -0.45 6.89 -15.11
CA GLU A 175 -1.38 5.81 -14.76
C GLU A 175 -1.09 5.25 -13.37
N LEU A 176 0.19 5.03 -13.05
CA LEU A 176 0.61 4.59 -11.72
C LEU A 176 0.15 5.57 -10.63
N SER A 177 0.31 6.88 -10.86
CA SER A 177 -0.13 7.89 -9.89
C SER A 177 -1.64 7.91 -9.66
N ARG A 178 -2.43 7.56 -10.68
CA ARG A 178 -3.90 7.41 -10.56
C ARG A 178 -4.28 6.09 -9.88
N GLY A 179 -3.58 5.00 -10.21
CA GLY A 179 -3.89 3.65 -9.71
C GLY A 179 -3.65 3.44 -8.21
N ILE A 180 -2.75 4.22 -7.59
CA ILE A 180 -2.42 4.09 -6.15
C ILE A 180 -3.56 4.56 -5.22
N GLN A 181 -4.67 5.08 -5.75
CA GLN A 181 -5.80 5.55 -4.93
C GLN A 181 -6.59 4.42 -4.23
N GLU A 182 -6.59 3.20 -4.78
CA GLU A 182 -7.18 2.00 -4.15
C GLU A 182 -6.26 0.78 -4.37
N CYS A 183 -5.64 0.28 -3.29
CA CYS A 183 -4.59 -0.74 -3.38
C CYS A 183 -4.98 -2.12 -2.83
N GLY A 184 -6.21 -2.30 -2.33
CA GLY A 184 -6.66 -3.60 -1.82
C GLY A 184 -8.04 -3.57 -1.16
N GLU A 185 -8.63 -4.76 -0.99
CA GLU A 185 -9.93 -4.98 -0.36
C GLU A 185 -9.84 -6.17 0.61
N VAL A 186 -10.47 -6.06 1.79
CA VAL A 186 -10.59 -7.17 2.75
C VAL A 186 -12.01 -7.72 2.72
N LYS A 187 -12.16 -9.01 2.45
CA LYS A 187 -13.46 -9.70 2.42
C LYS A 187 -13.57 -10.71 3.56
N VAL A 188 -14.74 -10.78 4.18
CA VAL A 188 -15.08 -11.78 5.20
C VAL A 188 -16.19 -12.67 4.66
N SER A 189 -15.89 -13.94 4.41
CA SER A 189 -16.86 -14.96 4.03
C SER A 189 -17.20 -15.86 5.22
N ARG A 190 -18.48 -16.11 5.44
CA ARG A 190 -18.95 -17.11 6.43
C ARG A 190 -19.25 -18.40 5.70
N ILE A 191 -18.59 -19.49 6.08
CA ILE A 191 -18.83 -20.82 5.53
C ILE A 191 -19.72 -21.57 6.52
N GLU A 192 -20.86 -22.09 6.05
CA GLU A 192 -21.73 -22.93 6.86
C GLU A 192 -21.06 -24.28 7.13
N ASN A 193 -20.90 -24.62 8.41
CA ASN A 193 -20.31 -25.89 8.80
C ASN A 193 -21.41 -26.97 8.84
N ASN A 194 -21.54 -27.73 7.75
CA ASN A 194 -22.54 -28.81 7.61
C ASN A 194 -22.36 -29.97 8.62
N GLN A 195 -21.28 -30.01 9.40
CA GLN A 195 -21.07 -31.02 10.44
C GLN A 195 -21.96 -30.87 11.68
N LEU A 196 -22.80 -29.83 11.75
CA LEU A 196 -23.72 -29.58 12.87
C LEU A 196 -25.19 -29.89 12.53
N GLN A 197 -25.48 -30.42 11.34
CA GLN A 197 -26.81 -30.91 10.99
C GLN A 197 -27.13 -32.18 11.78
N HIS A 198 -27.70 -31.99 12.98
CA HIS A 198 -28.71 -32.83 13.64
C HIS A 198 -28.70 -32.54 15.14
N PHE A 199 -29.07 -31.31 15.51
CA PHE A 199 -29.71 -31.09 16.81
C PHE A 199 -31.20 -31.40 16.62
N GLU A 200 -31.56 -32.69 16.58
CA GLU A 200 -32.94 -33.07 16.84
C GLU A 200 -33.20 -32.78 18.33
N THR A 201 -33.77 -31.60 18.59
CA THR A 201 -34.41 -31.33 19.86
C THR A 201 -35.59 -32.28 19.98
N SER A 202 -35.35 -33.45 20.58
CA SER A 202 -36.43 -34.24 21.15
C SER A 202 -37.19 -33.32 22.11
N LYS A 203 -38.40 -32.90 21.70
CA LYS A 203 -39.28 -32.03 22.49
C LYS A 203 -39.60 -32.71 23.82
N VAL A 204 -38.78 -32.48 24.84
CA VAL A 204 -39.18 -32.72 26.22
C VAL A 204 -40.00 -31.49 26.61
N ASN A 205 -41.32 -31.61 26.49
CA ASN A 205 -42.28 -30.61 26.96
C ASN A 205 -42.17 -30.48 28.49
N MET A 206 -41.27 -29.59 28.94
CA MET A 206 -41.21 -29.11 30.32
C MET A 206 -40.99 -27.59 30.29
N LEU A 207 -42.11 -26.86 30.22
CA LEU A 207 -42.29 -25.45 30.65
C LEU A 207 -41.48 -24.31 29.98
N THR A 208 -42.20 -23.57 29.12
CA THR A 208 -42.24 -22.10 28.89
C THR A 208 -40.98 -21.26 28.59
N ALA A 209 -41.04 -20.65 27.39
CA ALA A 209 -40.72 -19.25 27.00
C ALA A 209 -39.28 -18.72 27.07
N VAL A 210 -38.65 -18.55 25.88
CA VAL A 210 -37.76 -17.41 25.55
C VAL A 210 -37.89 -17.09 24.05
N PRO A 211 -38.09 -15.81 23.62
CA PRO A 211 -38.09 -15.44 22.20
C PRO A 211 -36.67 -15.35 21.64
N SER A 212 -36.49 -15.84 20.42
CA SER A 212 -35.25 -15.73 19.63
C SER A 212 -34.99 -14.30 19.15
N LEU A 213 -33.82 -13.74 19.47
CA LEU A 213 -33.29 -12.54 18.83
C LEU A 213 -32.46 -12.96 17.62
N THR A 214 -32.96 -12.66 16.43
CA THR A 214 -32.16 -12.59 15.20
C THR A 214 -31.47 -11.23 15.15
N SER A 215 -30.16 -11.20 14.94
CA SER A 215 -29.49 -10.01 14.43
C SER A 215 -28.53 -10.37 13.30
N GLU A 216 -28.86 -9.89 12.10
CA GLU A 216 -27.92 -9.69 11.03
C GLU A 216 -27.04 -8.48 11.39
N VAL A 217 -25.72 -8.68 11.38
CA VAL A 217 -24.75 -7.58 11.43
C VAL A 217 -23.88 -7.71 10.20
N ASN A 218 -24.12 -6.80 9.25
CA ASN A 218 -23.33 -6.61 8.05
C ASN A 218 -22.38 -5.45 8.32
N THR A 219 -21.08 -5.72 8.45
CA THR A 219 -20.04 -4.68 8.61
C THR A 219 -19.00 -4.85 7.52
N GLY A 220 -19.28 -4.27 6.35
CA GLY A 220 -18.24 -3.97 5.36
C GLY A 220 -17.46 -2.74 5.82
N PHE A 221 -16.16 -2.87 6.06
CA PHE A 221 -15.28 -1.74 6.30
C PHE A 221 -14.52 -1.41 5.02
N HIS A 222 -14.70 -0.19 4.51
CA HIS A 222 -13.84 0.38 3.47
C HIS A 222 -12.72 1.17 4.14
N VAL A 223 -11.48 0.74 3.94
CA VAL A 223 -10.31 1.51 4.36
C VAL A 223 -9.97 2.47 3.23
N ARG A 224 -10.41 3.73 3.35
CA ARG A 224 -9.93 4.81 2.49
C ARG A 224 -8.56 5.25 3.00
N GLY A 225 -7.53 5.11 2.17
CA GLY A 225 -6.22 5.69 2.44
C GLY A 225 -6.32 7.22 2.45
N ILE A 226 -5.93 7.84 3.56
CA ILE A 226 -5.73 9.29 3.65
C ILE A 226 -4.36 9.57 3.03
N ALA A 227 -4.32 10.34 1.95
CA ALA A 227 -3.07 10.89 1.40
C ALA A 227 -2.70 12.18 2.16
N LEU A 228 -1.42 12.27 2.54
CA LEU A 228 -0.75 13.50 3.01
C LEU A 228 -0.56 14.50 1.86
#